data_AF-A0A2Z6US72-F1
#
_entry.id   AF-A0A2Z6US72-F1
#
_cell.length_a   1.000
_cell.length_b   1.000
_cell.length_c   1.000
_cell.angle_alpha   90.00
_cell.angle_beta   90.00
_cell.angle_gamma   90.00
#
_symmetry.space_group_name_H-M   'P 1'
#
loop_
_entity.id
_entity.type
_entity.pdbx_description
1 polymer ?
#
loop_
_entity_poly.entity_id
_entity_poly.type
_entity_poly.pdbx_seq_one_letter_code
_entity_poly.pdbx_strand_id
1 'polypeptide(L)'
;MTDDQTGHLKVSFFGPFYASYVIAELDQEGYQWAMVTGPDTDFLWLLSRNPTMQPAVIDQLKQKAKEAGFNVDSLIYVNHNSDELKAK
;
A
#
# COMPACT_ATOMS: atom_id res chain seq x y z
N MET A 1 8.60 -11.32 -22.25
CA MET A 1 9.77 -10.68 -21.64
C MET A 1 9.25 -10.01 -20.38
N THR A 2 9.46 -10.62 -19.22
CA THR A 2 9.22 -9.98 -17.92
C THR A 2 10.28 -8.90 -17.79
N ASP A 3 9.85 -7.65 -17.69
CA ASP A 3 10.73 -6.54 -17.35
C ASP A 3 11.06 -6.65 -15.86
N ASP A 4 12.31 -6.94 -15.53
CA ASP A 4 12.78 -7.15 -14.15
C ASP A 4 12.67 -5.88 -13.28
N GLN A 5 12.32 -4.74 -13.87
CA GLN A 5 12.07 -3.47 -13.18
C GLN A 5 10.59 -3.25 -12.81
N THR A 6 9.69 -4.14 -13.22
CA THR A 6 8.26 -4.01 -12.91
C THR A 6 7.93 -4.59 -11.53
N GLY A 7 7.40 -3.76 -10.64
CA GLY A 7 6.96 -4.14 -9.29
C GLY A 7 5.65 -4.93 -9.23
N HIS A 8 5.52 -6.00 -10.03
CA HIS A 8 4.35 -6.88 -10.07
C HIS A 8 4.72 -8.25 -9.52
N LEU A 9 4.33 -8.52 -8.27
CA LEU A 9 4.70 -9.72 -7.54
C LEU A 9 3.48 -10.61 -7.28
N LYS A 10 3.75 -11.90 -7.07
CA LYS A 10 2.78 -12.89 -6.58
C LYS A 10 3.15 -13.27 -5.16
N VAL A 11 2.32 -12.91 -4.18
CA VAL A 11 2.62 -13.04 -2.74
C VAL A 11 1.60 -13.95 -2.07
N SER A 12 2.04 -14.75 -1.09
CA SER A 12 1.16 -15.60 -0.28
C SER A 12 1.08 -15.06 1.15
N PHE A 13 -0.13 -14.67 1.57
CA PHE A 13 -0.37 -14.17 2.93
C PHE A 13 -0.71 -15.32 3.91
N PHE A 14 -1.45 -16.33 3.45
CA PHE A 14 -1.77 -17.57 4.18
C PHE A 14 -1.91 -18.70 3.14
N GLY A 15 -1.21 -19.83 3.32
CA GLY A 15 -1.22 -20.91 2.32
C GLY A 15 -2.62 -21.53 2.13
N PRO A 16 -2.94 -22.16 0.97
CA PRO A 16 -2.25 -22.17 -0.32
C PRO A 16 -2.75 -21.04 -1.27
N PHE A 17 -3.01 -19.84 -0.76
CA PHE A 17 -3.50 -18.72 -1.57
C PHE A 17 -2.39 -17.74 -1.94
N TYR A 18 -2.43 -17.25 -3.18
CA TYR A 18 -1.52 -16.26 -3.71
C TYR A 18 -2.32 -15.11 -4.30
N ALA A 19 -1.97 -13.88 -3.94
CA ALA A 19 -2.56 -12.66 -4.47
C ALA A 19 -1.51 -11.85 -5.24
N SER A 20 -1.97 -11.06 -6.21
CA SER A 20 -1.12 -10.05 -6.84
C SER A 20 -0.75 -8.99 -5.81
N TYR A 21 0.50 -8.53 -5.86
CA TYR A 21 1.03 -7.42 -5.09
C TYR A 21 1.69 -6.49 -6.09
N VAL A 22 0.98 -5.41 -6.44
CA VAL A 22 1.39 -4.51 -7.51
C VAL A 22 1.75 -3.16 -6.89
N ILE A 23 2.99 -2.73 -7.09
CA ILE A 23 3.42 -1.38 -6.73
C ILE A 23 2.84 -0.42 -7.76
N ALA A 24 1.73 0.24 -7.40
CA ALA A 24 1.03 1.17 -8.28
C ALA A 24 1.68 2.57 -8.27
N GLU A 25 2.14 3.01 -7.10
CA GLU A 25 2.86 4.28 -6.94
C GLU A 25 4.00 4.12 -5.94
N LEU A 26 5.08 4.86 -6.17
CA LEU A 26 6.30 4.75 -5.39
C LEU A 26 7.04 6.08 -5.32
N ASP A 27 7.55 6.40 -4.14
CA ASP A 27 8.51 7.49 -3.96
C ASP A 27 9.83 7.18 -4.70
N GLN A 28 10.06 7.88 -5.81
CA GLN A 28 11.24 7.70 -6.66
C GLN A 28 12.51 8.29 -6.06
N GLU A 29 12.40 9.23 -5.12
CA GLU A 29 13.57 9.90 -4.54
C GLU A 29 14.20 9.04 -3.42
N GLY A 30 13.37 8.60 -2.47
CA GLY A 30 13.86 7.98 -1.25
C GLY A 30 13.23 6.64 -0.91
N TYR A 31 12.28 6.14 -1.71
CA TYR A 31 11.51 4.92 -1.40
C TYR A 31 10.87 4.98 0.00
N GLN A 32 10.44 6.18 0.44
CA GLN A 32 9.90 6.40 1.78
C GLN A 32 8.44 5.96 1.93
N TRP A 33 7.72 5.87 0.80
CA TRP A 33 6.34 5.42 0.77
C TRP A 33 6.05 4.66 -0.53
N ALA A 34 5.01 3.82 -0.50
CA ALA A 34 4.50 3.11 -1.66
C ALA A 34 2.98 2.93 -1.55
N MET A 35 2.30 2.93 -2.71
CA MET A 35 0.93 2.48 -2.84
C MET A 35 0.92 1.12 -3.52
N VAL A 36 0.30 0.15 -2.86
CA VAL A 36 0.25 -1.23 -3.32
C VAL A 36 -1.20 -1.64 -3.52
N THR A 37 -1.46 -2.33 -4.62
CA THR A 37 -2.78 -2.86 -4.95
C THR A 37 -2.77 -4.38 -5.06
N GLY A 38 -3.93 -4.98 -4.81
CA GLY A 38 -4.18 -6.38 -5.09
C GLY A 38 -4.52 -6.66 -6.56
N PRO A 39 -5.10 -7.83 -6.86
CA PRO A 39 -5.56 -8.19 -8.20
C PRO A 39 -6.83 -7.45 -8.65
N ASP A 40 -7.54 -6.81 -7.72
CA ASP A 40 -8.79 -6.09 -7.91
C ASP A 40 -8.78 -4.77 -7.10
N THR A 41 -9.92 -4.06 -7.09
CA THR A 41 -10.10 -2.78 -6.38
C THR A 41 -10.45 -2.92 -4.90
N ASP A 42 -10.51 -4.15 -4.37
CA ASP A 42 -10.90 -4.40 -2.97
C ASP A 42 -9.67 -4.33 -2.04
N PHE A 43 -8.46 -4.39 -2.59
CA PHE A 43 -7.21 -4.43 -1.87
C PHE A 43 -6.30 -3.24 -2.21
N LEU A 44 -6.13 -2.34 -1.24
CA LEU A 44 -5.28 -1.16 -1.34
C LEU A 44 -4.50 -0.95 -0.03
N TRP A 45 -3.20 -0.73 -0.14
CA TRP A 45 -2.34 -0.39 0.99
C TRP A 45 -1.50 0.84 0.70
N LEU A 46 -1.46 1.76 1.66
CA LEU A 46 -0.50 2.86 1.71
C LEU A 46 0.58 2.50 2.73
N LEU A 47 1.80 2.30 2.27
CA LEU A 47 2.92 1.85 3.09
C LEU A 47 3.92 2.98 3.27
N SER A 48 4.54 3.06 4.44
CA SER A 48 5.62 4.00 4.73
C SER A 48 6.75 3.34 5.51
N ARG A 49 7.98 3.81 5.29
CA ARG A 49 9.13 3.46 6.14
C ARG A 49 9.06 4.10 7.52
N ASN A 50 8.27 5.16 7.67
CA ASN A 50 8.04 5.84 8.95
C ASN A 50 6.63 5.51 9.48
N PRO A 51 6.42 5.46 10.81
CA PRO A 51 5.10 5.25 11.40
C PRO A 51 4.04 6.29 11.00
N THR A 52 4.50 7.46 10.57
CA THR A 52 3.66 8.58 10.15
C THR A 52 4.06 9.02 8.75
N MET A 53 3.07 9.27 7.91
CA MET A 53 3.25 9.82 6.56
C MET A 53 2.72 11.25 6.52
N GLN A 54 3.33 12.10 5.68
CA GLN A 54 2.86 13.48 5.51
C GLN A 54 1.42 13.50 4.96
N PRO A 55 0.50 14.31 5.51
CA PRO A 55 -0.89 14.34 5.07
C PRO A 55 -1.06 14.61 3.58
N ALA A 56 -0.25 15.51 3.01
CA ALA A 56 -0.29 15.84 1.59
C ALA A 56 0.00 14.63 0.68
N VAL A 57 0.90 13.75 1.10
CA VAL A 57 1.22 12.50 0.37
C VAL A 57 0.04 11.54 0.45
N ILE A 58 -0.57 11.40 1.64
CA ILE A 58 -1.76 10.56 1.82
C ILE A 58 -2.89 11.05 0.91
N ASP A 59 -3.16 12.35 0.88
CA ASP A 59 -4.22 12.93 0.05
C ASP A 59 -3.95 12.74 -1.45
N GLN A 60 -2.69 12.90 -1.88
CA GLN A 60 -2.28 12.63 -3.26
C GLN A 60 -2.53 11.16 -3.63
N LEU A 61 -2.13 10.22 -2.78
CA LEU A 61 -2.32 8.79 -3.03
C LEU A 61 -3.81 8.40 -3.02
N LYS A 62 -4.60 8.98 -2.12
CA LYS A 62 -6.05 8.81 -2.10
C LYS A 62 -6.70 9.32 -3.38
N GLN A 63 -6.28 10.47 -3.89
CA GLN A 63 -6.82 11.01 -5.13
C GLN A 63 -6.53 10.05 -6.31
N LYS A 64 -5.29 9.58 -6.43
CA LYS A 64 -4.90 8.59 -7.45
C LYS A 64 -5.67 7.28 -7.32
N ALA A 65 -5.81 6.76 -6.11
CA ALA A 65 -6.57 5.53 -5.87
C ALA A 65 -8.06 5.70 -6.22
N LYS A 66 -8.65 6.86 -5.89
CA LYS A 66 -10.04 7.17 -6.26
C LYS A 66 -10.23 7.22 -7.77
N GLU A 67 -9.30 7.84 -8.50
CA GLU A 67 -9.30 7.88 -9.97
C GLU A 67 -9.16 6.48 -10.58
N ALA A 68 -8.42 5.58 -9.92
CA ALA A 68 -8.28 4.18 -10.30
C ALA A 68 -9.47 3.28 -9.89
N GLY A 69 -10.52 3.84 -9.25
CA GLY A 69 -11.75 3.14 -8.90
C GLY A 69 -11.78 2.50 -7.51
N PHE A 70 -10.80 2.76 -6.65
CA PHE A 70 -10.78 2.26 -5.27
C PHE A 70 -11.73 3.07 -4.37
N ASN A 71 -12.39 2.38 -3.44
CA ASN A 71 -13.17 3.02 -2.39
C ASN A 71 -12.25 3.52 -1.25
N VAL A 72 -11.71 4.72 -1.41
CA VAL A 72 -10.80 5.33 -0.43
C VAL A 72 -11.48 5.69 0.91
N ASP A 73 -12.81 5.71 0.96
CA ASP A 73 -13.55 5.95 2.21
C ASP A 73 -13.57 4.69 3.10
N SER A 74 -13.23 3.52 2.56
CA SER A 74 -13.04 2.27 3.30
C SER A 74 -11.62 2.09 3.86
N LEU A 75 -10.73 3.08 3.69
CA LEU A 75 -9.38 3.01 4.23
C LEU A 75 -9.37 2.98 5.75
N ILE A 76 -8.71 1.98 6.31
CA ILE A 76 -8.49 1.83 7.74
C ILE A 76 -7.11 2.42 8.07
N TYR A 77 -7.09 3.44 8.92
CA TYR A 77 -5.84 4.01 9.44
C TYR A 77 -5.36 3.17 10.63
N VAL A 78 -4.31 2.40 10.40
CA VAL A 78 -3.71 1.54 11.43
C VAL A 78 -2.95 2.41 12.43
N ASN A 79 -3.16 2.14 13.72
CA ASN A 79 -2.37 2.79 14.77
C ASN A 79 -0.95 2.19 14.79
N HIS A 80 0.05 3.04 14.61
CA HIS A 80 1.47 2.65 14.59
C HIS A 80 2.23 3.01 15.87
N ASN A 81 1.53 3.42 16.94
CA ASN A 81 2.14 3.65 18.24
C ASN A 81 2.66 2.33 18.83
N SER A 82 3.98 2.18 18.87
CA SER A 82 4.67 0.96 19.32
C SER A 82 4.45 0.64 20.80
N ASP A 83 4.07 1.62 21.62
CA ASP A 83 3.87 1.43 23.06
C ASP A 83 2.52 0.78 23.36
N GLU A 84 1.51 0.99 22.51
CA GLU A 84 0.18 0.41 22.69
C GLU A 84 0.08 -1.03 22.14
N LEU A 85 0.92 -1.40 21.16
CA LEU A 85 0.92 -2.74 20.55
C LEU A 85 1.57 -3.82 21.42
N LYS A 86 2.45 -3.45 22.36
CA LYS A 86 3.11 -4.38 23.31
C LYS A 86 2.27 -4.69 24.56
N ALA A 87 1.18 -3.96 24.75
CA ALA A 87 0.32 -4.07 25.93
C ALA A 87 -0.89 -5.01 25.72
N LYS A 88 -0.96 -5.70 24.59
CA LYS A 88 -1.98 -6.72 24.25
C LYS A 88 -1.32 -8.06 23.99
#